data_AF-A0A382PH19-F1
#
_entry.id   AF-A0A382PH19-F1
#
_cell.length_a   1.000
_cell.length_b   1.000
_cell.length_c   1.000
_cell.angle_alpha   90.00
_cell.angle_beta   90.00
_cell.angle_gamma   90.00
#
_symmetry.space_group_name_H-M   'P 1'
#
loop_
_entity.id
_entity.type
_entity.pdbx_description
1 polymer ?
#
loop_
_entity_poly.entity_id
_entity_poly.type
_entity_poly.pdbx_seq_one_letter_code
_entity_poly.pdbx_strand_id
1 'polypeptide(L)'
;MSILKTKSSIRLGSWDGPRDDLLTTSAEIVTGLARVDLPLYVVDYGGGFVFSHSGVINIGGDHPVEGLPLLALTPACPPRRFGSASFAKDHRVRFCYVAGAMANGVASTELVEAMGRARMLSFFGAAGLEPGTVEDAIDRISTRLGNLPWGFNLIHSPYDSRLEETVANLYIRRGVKRVSASAYMDLTLPLVRYRLHGIHLDASGRIVTPNRLIAKVSRVEVARKFLSPPPSKLLAVLVEEGDLSEEQARMAESVPVAQDLTVEADSGGHTDNRPA
;
A
#
# COMPACT_ATOMS: atom_id res chain seq x y z
N MET A 1 -0.15 -21.86 39.50
CA MET A 1 0.10 -22.19 38.08
C MET A 1 -1.10 -22.93 37.53
N SER A 2 -1.90 -22.29 36.67
CA SER A 2 -2.98 -22.97 35.95
C SER A 2 -2.47 -23.31 34.56
N ILE A 3 -1.83 -24.47 34.44
CA ILE A 3 -1.40 -25.01 33.16
C ILE A 3 -2.67 -25.47 32.43
N LEU A 4 -2.88 -25.01 31.20
CA LEU A 4 -3.94 -25.53 30.34
C LEU A 4 -3.68 -27.01 30.07
N LYS A 5 -4.42 -27.89 30.75
CA LYS A 5 -4.32 -29.34 30.62
C LYS A 5 -5.20 -29.80 29.46
N THR A 6 -4.56 -30.19 28.36
CA THR A 6 -5.25 -30.81 27.22
C THR A 6 -4.32 -31.88 26.68
N LYS A 7 -4.77 -33.14 26.64
CA LYS A 7 -4.02 -34.22 26.00
C LYS A 7 -4.02 -33.98 24.49
N SER A 8 -3.01 -33.29 23.97
CA SER A 8 -2.79 -33.19 22.52
C SER A 8 -1.94 -34.37 22.06
N SER A 9 -2.44 -35.11 21.07
CA SER A 9 -1.66 -36.13 20.35
C SER A 9 -0.81 -35.53 19.22
N ILE A 10 -0.94 -34.22 18.95
CA ILE A 10 -0.26 -33.55 17.84
C ILE A 10 1.14 -33.15 18.29
N ARG A 11 2.14 -33.66 17.57
CA ARG A 11 3.55 -33.31 17.75
C ARG A 11 4.14 -32.93 16.41
N LEU A 12 4.72 -31.74 16.34
CA LEU A 12 5.42 -31.24 15.16
C LEU A 12 6.92 -31.54 15.19
N GLY A 13 7.47 -31.79 16.38
CA GLY A 13 8.88 -32.13 16.56
C GLY A 13 9.34 -31.88 17.99
N SER A 14 10.53 -31.31 18.16
CA SER A 14 11.11 -30.97 19.46
C SER A 14 11.52 -29.49 19.56
N TRP A 15 11.50 -28.98 20.78
CA TRP A 15 11.98 -27.65 21.15
C TRP A 15 13.01 -27.76 22.27
N ASP A 16 14.15 -27.12 22.09
CA ASP A 16 15.19 -26.96 23.09
C ASP A 16 15.47 -25.48 23.33
N GLY A 17 15.54 -25.06 24.58
CA GLY A 17 15.70 -23.66 24.94
C GLY A 17 15.53 -23.38 26.43
N PRO A 18 15.77 -22.12 26.85
CA PRO A 18 15.77 -21.74 28.25
C PRO A 18 14.39 -21.95 28.87
N ARG A 19 14.31 -22.77 29.94
CA ARG A 19 13.04 -23.06 30.61
C ARG A 19 12.53 -21.87 31.43
N ASP A 20 13.43 -21.01 31.88
CA ASP A 20 13.09 -19.78 32.63
C ASP A 20 12.39 -18.74 31.74
N ASP A 21 12.51 -18.85 30.41
CA ASP A 21 11.85 -17.98 29.43
C ASP A 21 10.43 -18.45 29.06
N LEU A 22 9.96 -19.58 29.62
CA LEU A 22 8.65 -20.12 29.30
C LEU A 22 7.53 -19.24 29.84
N LEU A 23 6.63 -18.86 28.95
CA LEU A 23 5.38 -18.17 29.26
C LEU A 23 4.37 -19.23 29.72
N THR A 24 4.02 -19.20 31.00
CA THR A 24 3.24 -20.27 31.65
C THR A 24 1.90 -19.79 32.21
N THR A 25 1.73 -18.48 32.37
CA THR A 25 0.49 -17.87 32.83
C THR A 25 -0.33 -17.30 31.68
N SER A 26 -1.65 -17.20 31.85
CA SER A 26 -2.52 -16.60 30.82
C SER A 26 -2.12 -15.18 30.43
N ALA A 27 -1.65 -14.37 31.39
CA ALA A 27 -1.21 -12.99 31.14
C ALA A 27 0.09 -12.92 30.31
N GLU A 28 1.04 -13.80 30.61
CA GLU A 28 2.28 -13.93 29.83
C GLU A 28 1.97 -14.43 28.42
N ILE A 29 1.08 -15.43 28.28
CA ILE A 29 0.68 -15.98 26.99
C ILE A 29 -0.01 -14.91 26.13
N VAL A 30 -0.96 -14.14 26.68
CA VAL A 30 -1.60 -13.03 25.96
C VAL A 30 -0.58 -11.99 25.50
N THR A 31 0.37 -11.63 26.39
CA THR A 31 1.45 -10.70 26.05
C THR A 31 2.38 -11.25 24.97
N GLY A 32 2.70 -12.54 25.03
CA GLY A 32 3.53 -13.23 24.04
C GLY A 32 2.86 -13.35 22.68
N LEU A 33 1.56 -13.68 22.65
CA LEU A 33 0.75 -13.69 21.42
C LEU A 33 0.71 -12.31 20.73
N ALA A 34 0.78 -11.22 21.49
CA ALA A 34 0.83 -9.86 20.95
C ALA A 34 2.19 -9.46 20.33
N ARG A 35 3.27 -10.21 20.60
CA ARG A 35 4.62 -9.96 20.04
C ARG A 35 4.78 -10.59 18.67
N VAL A 36 4.03 -10.06 17.70
CA VAL A 36 3.95 -10.59 16.33
C VAL A 36 5.25 -10.47 15.53
N ASP A 37 6.24 -9.73 16.02
CA ASP A 37 7.55 -9.56 15.39
C ASP A 37 8.56 -10.64 15.77
N LEU A 38 8.21 -11.52 16.71
CA LEU A 38 9.01 -12.67 17.13
C LEU A 38 8.33 -13.99 16.73
N PRO A 39 9.09 -15.08 16.51
CA PRO A 39 8.49 -16.40 16.47
C PRO A 39 7.89 -16.75 17.84
N LEU A 40 6.89 -17.62 17.85
CA LEU A 40 6.30 -18.13 19.09
C LEU A 40 6.14 -19.64 18.95
N TYR A 41 6.71 -20.38 19.89
CA TYR A 41 6.69 -21.83 19.98
C TYR A 41 5.71 -22.24 21.06
N VAL A 42 4.93 -23.29 20.80
CA VAL A 42 4.04 -23.92 21.78
C VAL A 42 4.63 -25.29 22.11
N VAL A 43 4.88 -25.51 23.39
CA VAL A 43 5.67 -26.62 23.90
C VAL A 43 4.85 -27.38 24.96
N ASP A 44 4.96 -28.70 24.97
CA ASP A 44 4.44 -29.51 26.08
C ASP A 44 5.43 -29.50 27.23
N TYR A 45 5.02 -28.95 28.37
CA TYR A 45 5.79 -28.97 29.61
C TYR A 45 4.93 -29.51 30.76
N GLY A 46 5.24 -30.72 31.21
CA GLY A 46 4.53 -31.34 32.32
C GLY A 46 3.07 -31.72 32.02
N GLY A 47 2.73 -32.02 30.75
CA GLY A 47 1.38 -32.43 30.35
C GLY A 47 0.43 -31.27 30.10
N GLY A 48 0.97 -30.10 29.74
CA GLY A 48 0.18 -28.96 29.31
C GLY A 48 1.00 -27.93 28.56
N PHE A 49 0.32 -26.90 28.07
CA PHE A 49 0.87 -26.00 27.05
C PHE A 49 1.55 -24.78 27.66
N VAL A 50 2.80 -24.57 27.27
CA VAL A 50 3.58 -23.37 27.58
C VAL A 50 4.12 -22.78 26.28
N PHE A 51 4.50 -21.50 26.31
CA PHE A 51 4.91 -20.77 25.12
C PHE A 51 6.33 -20.21 25.27
N SER A 52 7.06 -20.03 24.18
CA SER A 52 8.37 -19.36 24.19
C SER A 52 8.62 -18.61 22.89
N HIS A 53 9.39 -17.51 22.97
CA HIS A 53 9.89 -16.76 21.81
C HIS A 53 11.33 -17.14 21.42
N SER A 54 11.99 -17.99 22.19
CA SER A 54 13.39 -18.36 22.05
C SER A 54 13.56 -19.87 21.94
N GLY A 55 14.77 -20.33 21.63
CA GLY A 55 15.11 -21.74 21.50
C GLY A 55 15.26 -22.23 20.06
N VAL A 56 15.67 -23.48 19.95
CA VAL A 56 15.91 -24.21 18.71
C VAL A 56 14.81 -25.25 18.55
N ILE A 57 14.22 -25.30 17.36
CA ILE A 57 13.24 -26.32 17.01
C ILE A 57 13.84 -27.30 16.00
N ASN A 58 13.49 -28.58 16.16
CA ASN A 58 13.66 -29.58 15.13
C ASN A 58 12.26 -30.03 14.71
N ILE A 59 11.93 -29.88 13.42
CA ILE A 59 10.64 -30.30 12.86
C ILE A 59 10.76 -31.74 12.36
N GLY A 60 9.81 -32.60 12.75
CA GLY A 60 9.86 -34.03 12.50
C GLY A 60 10.90 -34.77 13.33
N GLY A 61 11.07 -36.06 13.04
CA GLY A 61 12.01 -36.95 13.72
C GLY A 61 11.54 -37.47 15.08
N ASP A 62 12.28 -38.46 15.60
CA ASP A 62 12.10 -38.97 16.96
C ASP A 62 12.70 -38.00 17.99
N HIS A 63 12.28 -38.15 19.25
CA HIS A 63 12.71 -37.28 20.35
C HIS A 63 14.24 -37.22 20.48
N PRO A 64 14.85 -36.02 20.51
CA PRO A 64 16.10 -35.86 21.24
C PRO A 64 15.83 -36.12 22.72
N VAL A 65 16.76 -36.80 23.40
CA VAL A 65 16.63 -37.22 24.81
C VAL A 65 16.39 -36.03 25.78
N GLU A 66 16.78 -34.81 25.39
CA GLU A 66 16.77 -33.61 26.24
C GLU A 66 15.77 -32.51 25.81
N GLY A 67 15.11 -32.65 24.66
CA GLY A 67 14.17 -31.64 24.12
C GLY A 67 12.72 -31.85 24.57
N LEU A 68 11.96 -30.76 24.72
CA LEU A 68 10.51 -30.85 24.99
C LEU A 68 9.74 -31.06 23.67
N PRO A 69 8.55 -31.69 23.71
CA PRO A 69 7.70 -31.81 22.53
C PRO A 69 7.26 -30.43 22.01
N LEU A 70 7.52 -30.16 20.73
CA LEU A 70 6.96 -29.01 20.02
C LEU A 70 5.58 -29.36 19.49
N LEU A 71 4.59 -28.55 19.84
CA LEU A 71 3.18 -28.77 19.52
C LEU A 71 2.70 -27.85 18.40
N ALA A 72 3.14 -26.60 18.41
CA ALA A 72 2.82 -25.61 17.38
C ALA A 72 3.94 -24.56 17.29
N LEU A 73 4.00 -23.86 16.17
CA LEU A 73 4.85 -22.69 16.00
C LEU A 73 4.13 -21.65 15.14
N THR A 74 4.40 -20.38 15.40
CA THR A 74 4.15 -19.30 14.45
C THR A 74 5.46 -18.57 14.16
N PRO A 75 5.82 -18.32 12.90
CA PRO A 75 6.94 -17.47 12.59
C PRO A 75 6.65 -16.02 12.96
N ALA A 76 7.69 -15.18 12.98
CA ALA A 76 7.52 -13.73 13.07
C ALA A 76 6.67 -13.22 11.90
N CYS A 77 5.54 -12.61 12.23
CA CYS A 77 4.53 -12.08 11.32
C CYS A 77 4.32 -10.56 11.54
N PRO A 78 5.36 -9.72 11.39
CA PRO A 78 5.23 -8.29 11.65
C PRO A 78 4.34 -7.61 10.61
N PRO A 79 3.56 -6.57 10.96
CA PRO A 79 2.57 -5.98 10.04
C PRO A 79 3.14 -5.43 8.73
N ARG A 80 4.44 -5.09 8.70
CA ARG A 80 5.17 -4.67 7.50
C ARG A 80 5.24 -5.75 6.40
N ARG A 81 4.96 -7.01 6.73
CA ARG A 81 4.94 -8.14 5.78
C ARG A 81 3.56 -8.38 5.17
N PHE A 82 2.52 -7.66 5.62
CA PHE A 82 1.19 -7.79 5.03
C PHE A 82 1.06 -6.96 3.76
N GLY A 83 0.35 -7.52 2.78
CA GLY A 83 0.12 -6.94 1.46
C GLY A 83 1.23 -7.22 0.45
N SER A 84 1.28 -6.41 -0.60
CA SER A 84 2.19 -6.63 -1.73
C SER A 84 3.59 -6.05 -1.50
N ALA A 85 4.61 -6.91 -1.60
CA ALA A 85 6.00 -6.47 -1.56
C ALA A 85 6.37 -5.50 -2.71
N SER A 86 5.73 -5.64 -3.89
CA SER A 86 5.95 -4.71 -5.00
C SER A 86 5.37 -3.33 -4.70
N PHE A 87 4.16 -3.27 -4.11
CA PHE A 87 3.56 -2.00 -3.67
C PHE A 87 4.46 -1.26 -2.68
N ALA A 88 4.97 -1.98 -1.67
CA ALA A 88 5.89 -1.42 -0.68
C ALA A 88 7.16 -0.84 -1.33
N LYS A 89 7.72 -1.57 -2.30
CA LYS A 89 8.90 -1.14 -3.06
C LYS A 89 8.62 0.07 -3.96
N ASP A 90 7.56 0.01 -4.75
CA ASP A 90 7.21 1.02 -5.76
C ASP A 90 6.84 2.37 -5.13
N HIS A 91 6.15 2.32 -3.99
CA HIS A 91 5.76 3.51 -3.23
C HIS A 91 6.73 3.89 -2.13
N ARG A 92 7.77 3.08 -1.86
CA ARG A 92 8.76 3.27 -0.78
C ARG A 92 8.13 3.38 0.61
N VAL A 93 7.13 2.54 0.87
CA VAL A 93 6.41 2.49 2.14
C VAL A 93 6.83 1.31 3.01
N ARG A 94 6.69 1.46 4.32
CA ARG A 94 6.91 0.42 5.34
C ARG A 94 5.72 -0.53 5.47
N PHE A 95 4.52 -0.04 5.17
CA PHE A 95 3.27 -0.79 5.27
C PHE A 95 2.48 -0.62 3.98
N CYS A 96 1.84 -1.71 3.51
CA CYS A 96 0.89 -1.66 2.39
C CYS A 96 -0.44 -1.05 2.85
N TYR A 97 -0.39 0.23 3.21
CA TYR A 97 -1.50 0.96 3.79
C TYR A 97 -1.52 2.38 3.22
N VAL A 98 -2.73 2.84 2.89
CA VAL A 98 -2.98 4.16 2.32
C VAL A 98 -4.04 4.86 3.15
N ALA A 99 -3.73 6.06 3.65
CA ALA A 99 -4.78 6.98 4.10
C ALA A 99 -5.36 7.70 2.89
N GLY A 100 -6.62 7.39 2.57
CA GLY A 100 -7.34 7.97 1.43
C GLY A 100 -7.51 9.49 1.56
N ALA A 101 -7.68 10.14 0.41
CA ALA A 101 -7.96 11.57 0.38
C ALA A 101 -9.34 11.88 0.96
N MET A 102 -9.44 13.00 1.67
CA MET A 102 -10.69 13.54 2.21
C MET A 102 -10.77 15.01 1.77
N ALA A 103 -11.87 15.39 1.10
CA ALA A 103 -12.03 16.66 0.38
C ALA A 103 -11.81 17.91 1.26
N ASN A 104 -11.68 19.07 0.60
CA ASN A 104 -11.52 20.39 1.22
C ASN A 104 -10.35 20.47 2.22
N GLY A 105 -9.27 19.72 1.94
CA GLY A 105 -8.09 19.69 2.81
C GLY A 105 -8.27 18.95 4.13
N VAL A 106 -9.36 18.20 4.33
CA VAL A 106 -9.56 17.36 5.53
C VAL A 106 -8.44 16.33 5.65
N ALA A 107 -8.05 15.71 4.53
CA ALA A 107 -6.76 15.02 4.43
C ALA A 107 -5.68 16.08 4.28
N SER A 108 -5.31 16.69 5.42
CA SER A 108 -4.52 17.90 5.48
C SER A 108 -3.04 17.67 5.21
N THR A 109 -2.30 18.77 5.07
CA THR A 109 -0.84 18.72 4.97
C THR A 109 -0.21 18.04 6.20
N GLU A 110 -0.75 18.26 7.40
CA GLU A 110 -0.28 17.66 8.65
C GLU A 110 -0.45 16.14 8.65
N LEU A 111 -1.59 15.64 8.15
CA LEU A 111 -1.83 14.20 8.02
C LEU A 111 -0.83 13.57 7.04
N VAL A 112 -0.68 14.18 5.85
CA VAL A 112 0.25 13.68 4.83
C VAL A 112 1.70 13.71 5.34
N GLU A 113 2.09 14.77 6.05
CA GLU A 113 3.41 14.87 6.68
C GLU A 113 3.65 13.78 7.73
N ALA A 114 2.69 13.55 8.62
CA ALA A 114 2.79 12.51 9.65
C ALA A 114 2.92 11.10 9.02
N MET A 115 2.07 10.80 8.03
CA MET A 115 2.09 9.52 7.31
C MET A 115 3.40 9.32 6.54
N GLY A 116 3.86 10.33 5.81
CA GLY A 116 5.10 10.27 5.06
C GLY A 116 6.33 10.02 5.94
N ARG A 117 6.41 10.67 7.12
CA ARG A 117 7.48 10.44 8.12
C ARG A 117 7.46 9.02 8.68
N ALA A 118 6.27 8.44 8.83
CA ALA A 118 6.10 7.03 9.22
C ALA A 118 6.38 6.03 8.07
N ARG A 119 6.73 6.53 6.87
CA ARG A 119 6.84 5.76 5.62
C ARG A 119 5.54 5.04 5.28
N MET A 120 4.41 5.72 5.45
CA MET A 120 3.10 5.28 4.97
C MET A 120 2.64 6.23 3.85
N LEU A 121 1.72 5.78 3.00
CA LEU A 121 1.21 6.60 1.91
C LEU A 121 -0.08 7.31 2.34
N SER A 122 -0.20 8.58 1.97
CA SER A 122 -1.43 9.37 2.10
C SER A 122 -1.55 10.35 0.94
N PHE A 123 -2.79 10.71 0.62
CA PHE A 123 -3.11 11.63 -0.45
C PHE A 123 -3.76 12.90 0.11
N PHE A 124 -3.19 14.06 -0.19
CA PHE A 124 -3.77 15.34 0.19
C PHE A 124 -5.16 15.54 -0.44
N GLY A 125 -6.06 16.10 0.35
CA GLY A 125 -7.47 16.35 0.04
C GLY A 125 -7.73 17.52 -0.92
N ALA A 126 -7.20 17.47 -2.14
CA ALA A 126 -7.28 18.59 -3.08
C ALA A 126 -8.69 18.90 -3.64
N ALA A 127 -9.63 17.95 -3.58
CA ALA A 127 -10.97 18.15 -4.12
C ALA A 127 -11.70 19.30 -3.43
N GLY A 128 -12.26 20.23 -4.20
CA GLY A 128 -12.98 21.41 -3.70
C GLY A 128 -12.10 22.58 -3.27
N LEU A 129 -10.77 22.49 -3.44
CA LEU A 129 -9.84 23.59 -3.18
C LEU A 129 -9.45 24.28 -4.49
N GLU A 130 -9.27 25.60 -4.42
CA GLU A 130 -8.73 26.40 -5.52
C GLU A 130 -7.29 26.00 -5.87
N PRO A 131 -6.87 26.10 -7.14
CA PRO A 131 -5.51 25.70 -7.57
C PRO A 131 -4.38 26.35 -6.77
N GLY A 132 -4.53 27.61 -6.35
CA GLY A 132 -3.53 28.30 -5.51
C GLY A 132 -3.34 27.63 -4.15
N THR A 133 -4.43 27.24 -3.49
CA THR A 133 -4.37 26.50 -2.21
C THR A 133 -3.73 25.12 -2.38
N VAL A 134 -3.99 24.46 -3.51
CA VAL A 134 -3.35 23.18 -3.85
C VAL A 134 -1.85 23.38 -4.08
N GLU A 135 -1.45 24.45 -4.74
CA GLU A 135 -0.04 24.80 -4.98
C GLU A 135 0.72 25.05 -3.67
N ASP A 136 0.16 25.85 -2.76
CA ASP A 136 0.73 26.09 -1.43
C ASP A 136 0.92 24.78 -0.63
N ALA A 137 -0.05 23.87 -0.74
CA ALA A 137 0.03 22.55 -0.10
C ALA A 137 1.16 21.69 -0.70
N ILE A 138 1.38 21.74 -2.02
CA ILE A 138 2.49 21.06 -2.69
C ILE A 138 3.83 21.59 -2.19
N ASP A 139 3.99 22.91 -2.12
CA ASP A 139 5.24 23.53 -1.64
C ASP A 139 5.57 23.11 -0.22
N ARG A 140 4.58 23.15 0.67
CA ARG A 140 4.73 22.73 2.06
C ARG A 140 5.12 21.26 2.18
N ILE A 141 4.36 20.36 1.55
CA ILE A 141 4.55 18.91 1.65
C ILE A 141 5.90 18.52 1.02
N SER A 142 6.19 19.00 -0.18
CA SER A 142 7.43 18.67 -0.90
C SER A 142 8.67 19.15 -0.15
N THR A 143 8.66 20.36 0.40
CA THR A 143 9.77 20.91 1.21
C THR A 143 10.04 20.07 2.45
N ARG A 144 9.00 19.57 3.13
CA ARG A 144 9.14 18.88 4.42
C ARG A 144 9.40 17.39 4.31
N LEU A 145 8.94 16.77 3.23
CA LEU A 145 9.03 15.32 3.03
C LEU A 145 10.07 14.93 2.00
N GLY A 146 10.37 15.80 1.03
CA GLY A 146 11.28 15.49 -0.08
C GLY A 146 10.90 14.18 -0.75
N ASN A 147 11.80 13.19 -0.66
CA ASN A 147 11.66 11.87 -1.29
C ASN A 147 10.83 10.84 -0.50
N LEU A 148 10.32 11.20 0.69
CA LEU A 148 9.39 10.34 1.45
C LEU A 148 8.08 10.11 0.68
N PRO A 149 7.28 9.08 1.02
CA PRO A 149 6.02 8.81 0.34
C PRO A 149 4.97 9.87 0.67
N TRP A 150 4.43 10.50 -0.37
CA TRP A 150 3.27 11.40 -0.33
C TRP A 150 2.65 11.48 -1.73
N GLY A 151 1.41 11.94 -1.81
CA GLY A 151 0.69 12.18 -3.06
C GLY A 151 -0.50 13.12 -2.89
N PHE A 152 -1.20 13.38 -3.98
CA PHE A 152 -2.36 14.26 -4.02
C PHE A 152 -3.58 13.57 -4.64
N ASN A 153 -4.79 13.98 -4.24
CA ASN A 153 -5.99 13.58 -4.97
C ASN A 153 -6.07 14.32 -6.32
N LEU A 154 -6.42 13.60 -7.38
CA LEU A 154 -6.94 14.19 -8.61
C LEU A 154 -8.36 13.67 -8.76
N ILE A 155 -9.33 14.55 -8.58
CA ILE A 155 -10.74 14.20 -8.69
C ILE A 155 -11.22 14.53 -10.09
N HIS A 156 -12.05 13.65 -10.65
CA HIS A 156 -12.76 13.96 -11.88
C HIS A 156 -13.82 15.05 -11.62
N SER A 157 -13.77 16.11 -12.41
CA SER A 157 -14.73 17.23 -12.35
C SER A 157 -15.54 17.30 -13.64
N PRO A 158 -16.61 16.50 -13.80
CA PRO A 158 -17.36 16.41 -15.06
C PRO A 158 -18.04 17.72 -15.46
N TYR A 159 -18.34 18.59 -14.49
CA TYR A 159 -18.95 19.90 -14.72
C TYR A 159 -17.93 21.03 -14.92
N ASP A 160 -16.63 20.76 -14.71
CA ASP A 160 -15.54 21.72 -14.91
C ASP A 160 -14.26 20.98 -15.33
N SER A 161 -14.16 20.67 -16.62
CA SER A 161 -12.99 20.00 -17.20
C SER A 161 -11.72 20.85 -17.14
N ARG A 162 -11.86 22.19 -17.11
CA ARG A 162 -10.72 23.12 -17.02
C ARG A 162 -10.05 23.04 -15.65
N LEU A 163 -10.82 22.80 -14.60
CA LEU A 163 -10.26 22.61 -13.26
C LEU A 163 -9.39 21.35 -13.19
N GLU A 164 -9.89 20.21 -13.69
CA GLU A 164 -9.11 18.97 -13.74
C GLU A 164 -7.82 19.17 -14.53
N GLU A 165 -7.91 19.84 -15.67
CA GLU A 165 -6.77 20.16 -16.51
C GLU A 165 -5.73 21.03 -15.79
N THR A 166 -6.20 22.10 -15.14
CA THR A 166 -5.35 23.06 -14.41
C THR A 166 -4.58 22.36 -13.29
N VAL A 167 -5.26 21.49 -12.53
CA VAL A 167 -4.67 20.75 -11.42
C VAL A 167 -3.69 19.68 -11.92
N ALA A 168 -4.03 18.93 -12.97
CA ALA A 168 -3.11 17.97 -13.58
C ALA A 168 -1.82 18.64 -14.09
N ASN A 169 -1.95 19.80 -14.73
CA ASN A 169 -0.81 20.60 -15.19
C ASN A 169 0.00 21.17 -14.04
N LEU A 170 -0.64 21.61 -12.95
CA LEU A 170 0.04 22.02 -11.73
C LEU A 170 0.89 20.86 -11.16
N TYR A 171 0.34 19.65 -11.07
CA TYR A 171 1.06 18.47 -10.59
C TYR A 171 2.27 18.13 -11.45
N ILE A 172 2.15 18.22 -12.77
CA ILE A 172 3.28 18.06 -13.70
C ILE A 172 4.35 19.12 -13.42
N ARG A 173 3.99 20.40 -13.44
CA ARG A 173 4.94 21.52 -13.24
C ARG A 173 5.65 21.46 -11.89
N ARG A 174 4.94 21.06 -10.83
CA ARG A 174 5.50 20.96 -9.47
C ARG A 174 6.12 19.60 -9.15
N GLY A 175 6.16 18.68 -10.11
CA GLY A 175 6.83 17.38 -9.94
C GLY A 175 6.14 16.45 -8.94
N VAL A 176 4.83 16.56 -8.75
CA VAL A 176 4.05 15.60 -7.94
C VAL A 176 4.10 14.25 -8.64
N LYS A 177 4.64 13.22 -7.97
CA LYS A 177 4.88 11.89 -8.57
C LYS A 177 3.83 10.85 -8.25
N ARG A 178 2.88 11.13 -7.36
CA ARG A 178 1.83 10.18 -6.97
C ARG A 178 0.48 10.87 -6.88
N VAL A 179 -0.49 10.30 -7.59
CA VAL A 179 -1.86 10.77 -7.58
C VAL A 179 -2.81 9.62 -7.23
N SER A 180 -3.81 9.93 -6.41
CA SER A 180 -5.01 9.12 -6.25
C SER A 180 -6.06 9.67 -7.22
N ALA A 181 -6.41 8.92 -8.27
CA ALA A 181 -7.46 9.28 -9.21
C ALA A 181 -8.82 8.83 -8.64
N SER A 182 -9.74 9.76 -8.41
CA SER A 182 -11.05 9.47 -7.80
C SER A 182 -12.22 10.04 -8.60
N ALA A 183 -13.40 9.42 -8.47
CA ALA A 183 -14.66 9.80 -9.13
C ALA A 183 -14.65 9.73 -10.68
N TYR A 184 -13.66 9.07 -11.28
CA TYR A 184 -13.59 8.88 -12.73
C TYR A 184 -14.61 7.85 -13.23
N MET A 185 -15.35 8.21 -14.27
CA MET A 185 -16.22 7.29 -15.03
C MET A 185 -15.58 6.83 -16.35
N ASP A 186 -14.69 7.64 -16.89
CA ASP A 186 -13.87 7.34 -18.05
C ASP A 186 -12.46 7.93 -17.88
N LEU A 187 -11.52 7.50 -18.72
CA LEU A 187 -10.21 8.11 -18.81
C LEU A 187 -10.31 9.47 -19.48
N THR A 188 -9.63 10.47 -18.93
CA THR A 188 -9.59 11.83 -19.46
C THR A 188 -8.21 12.16 -20.02
N LEU A 189 -8.15 13.13 -20.93
CA LEU A 189 -6.88 13.60 -21.49
C LEU A 189 -5.91 14.12 -20.40
N PRO A 190 -6.33 14.97 -19.43
CA PRO A 190 -5.43 15.46 -18.39
C PRO A 190 -4.86 14.36 -17.49
N LEU A 191 -5.66 13.34 -17.17
CA LEU A 191 -5.23 12.19 -16.37
C LEU A 191 -4.16 11.37 -17.08
N VAL A 192 -4.38 11.07 -18.37
CA VAL A 192 -3.44 10.33 -19.20
C VAL A 192 -2.16 11.13 -19.43
N ARG A 193 -2.27 12.45 -19.68
CA ARG A 193 -1.13 13.37 -19.76
C ARG A 193 -0.28 13.32 -18.50
N TYR A 194 -0.90 13.47 -17.32
CA TYR A 194 -0.19 13.35 -16.05
C TYR A 194 0.51 11.99 -15.90
N ARG A 195 -0.19 10.89 -16.20
CA ARG A 195 0.35 9.52 -16.06
C ARG A 195 1.59 9.29 -16.93
N LEU A 196 1.57 9.77 -18.16
CA LEU A 196 2.61 9.49 -19.15
C LEU A 196 3.73 10.53 -19.18
N HIS A 197 3.57 11.66 -18.49
CA HIS A 197 4.58 12.71 -18.48
C HIS A 197 5.96 12.18 -18.01
N GLY A 198 6.95 12.29 -18.91
CA GLY A 198 8.31 11.80 -18.70
C GLY A 198 8.49 10.29 -18.88
N ILE A 199 7.56 9.59 -19.54
CA ILE A 199 7.75 8.18 -19.91
C ILE A 199 9.02 8.00 -20.75
N HIS A 200 9.82 6.99 -20.42
CA HIS A 200 11.11 6.71 -21.07
C HIS A 200 11.54 5.25 -20.87
N LEU A 201 12.56 4.81 -21.61
CA LEU A 201 13.29 3.58 -21.32
C LEU A 201 14.44 3.85 -20.34
N ASP A 202 14.58 3.01 -19.32
CA ASP A 202 15.78 3.01 -18.48
C ASP A 202 16.99 2.38 -19.19
N ALA A 203 18.17 2.43 -18.56
CA ALA A 203 19.40 1.86 -19.11
C ALA A 203 19.34 0.34 -19.35
N SER A 204 18.34 -0.36 -18.82
CA SER A 204 18.08 -1.78 -19.05
C SER A 204 17.02 -2.05 -20.12
N GLY A 205 16.49 -1.01 -20.77
CA GLY A 205 15.44 -1.12 -21.78
C GLY A 205 14.04 -1.33 -21.20
N ARG A 206 13.82 -1.04 -19.91
CA ARG A 206 12.47 -1.14 -19.30
C ARG A 206 11.74 0.18 -19.39
N ILE A 207 10.45 0.14 -19.69
CA ILE A 207 9.61 1.34 -19.71
C ILE A 207 9.38 1.83 -18.28
N VAL A 208 9.70 3.10 -18.04
CA VAL A 208 9.51 3.80 -16.78
C VAL A 208 8.46 4.88 -16.97
N THR A 209 7.44 4.84 -16.13
CA THR A 209 6.44 5.91 -15.96
C THR A 209 6.72 6.65 -14.65
N PRO A 210 7.37 7.83 -14.66
CA PRO A 210 7.79 8.52 -13.43
C PRO A 210 6.62 8.91 -12.53
N ASN A 211 5.49 9.26 -13.14
CA ASN A 211 4.27 9.64 -12.42
C ASN A 211 3.42 8.39 -12.17
N ARG A 212 3.17 8.08 -10.90
CA ARG A 212 2.35 6.94 -10.46
C ARG A 212 0.92 7.37 -10.19
N LEU A 213 0.01 6.46 -10.48
CA LEU A 213 -1.42 6.67 -10.36
C LEU A 213 -2.03 5.46 -9.65
N ILE A 214 -2.74 5.74 -8.55
CA ILE A 214 -3.61 4.77 -7.87
C ILE A 214 -5.04 5.16 -8.22
N ALA A 215 -5.79 4.30 -8.91
CA ALA A 215 -7.17 4.61 -9.25
C ALA A 215 -8.12 4.02 -8.19
N LYS A 216 -8.99 4.88 -7.64
CA LYS A 216 -10.03 4.49 -6.70
C LYS A 216 -11.34 4.28 -7.44
N VAL A 217 -11.82 3.03 -7.44
CA VAL A 217 -12.91 2.58 -8.29
C VAL A 217 -13.86 1.67 -7.50
N SER A 218 -15.16 1.77 -7.78
CA SER A 218 -16.19 0.88 -7.22
C SER A 218 -16.77 -0.09 -8.25
N ARG A 219 -16.42 0.08 -9.55
CA ARG A 219 -17.04 -0.64 -10.67
C ARG A 219 -16.01 -1.30 -11.58
N VAL A 220 -16.31 -2.51 -12.03
CA VAL A 220 -15.40 -3.35 -12.84
C VAL A 220 -15.12 -2.73 -14.19
N GLU A 221 -16.11 -2.10 -14.82
CA GLU A 221 -15.96 -1.44 -16.11
C GLU A 221 -14.98 -0.25 -16.06
N VAL A 222 -14.93 0.48 -14.94
CA VAL A 222 -13.98 1.56 -14.72
C VAL A 222 -12.59 0.99 -14.38
N ALA A 223 -12.54 -0.03 -13.51
CA ALA A 223 -11.30 -0.74 -13.16
C ALA A 223 -10.58 -1.28 -14.41
N ARG A 224 -11.33 -1.85 -15.36
CA ARG A 224 -10.78 -2.38 -16.62
C ARG A 224 -10.08 -1.30 -17.43
N LYS A 225 -10.63 -0.09 -17.49
CA LYS A 225 -10.02 1.04 -18.22
C LYS A 225 -8.69 1.44 -17.60
N PHE A 226 -8.63 1.56 -16.27
CA PHE A 226 -7.40 1.90 -15.56
C PHE A 226 -6.31 0.82 -15.64
N LEU A 227 -6.68 -0.46 -15.65
CA LEU A 227 -5.74 -1.57 -15.80
C LEU A 227 -5.32 -1.83 -17.26
N SER A 228 -5.97 -1.18 -18.22
CA SER A 228 -5.61 -1.25 -19.64
C SER A 228 -4.64 -0.13 -20.02
N PRO A 229 -3.94 -0.26 -21.17
CA PRO A 229 -3.23 0.87 -21.75
C PRO A 229 -4.16 2.05 -22.06
N PRO A 230 -3.62 3.29 -22.10
CA PRO A 230 -4.39 4.46 -22.52
C PRO A 230 -4.97 4.27 -23.93
N PRO A 231 -6.20 4.75 -24.20
CA PRO A 231 -6.79 4.69 -25.53
C PRO A 231 -5.93 5.39 -26.58
N SER A 232 -5.74 4.76 -27.75
CA SER A 232 -4.93 5.31 -28.85
C SER A 232 -5.38 6.69 -29.31
N LYS A 233 -6.69 7.00 -29.22
CA LYS A 233 -7.22 8.34 -29.51
C LYS A 233 -6.65 9.42 -28.59
N LEU A 234 -6.51 9.13 -27.29
CA LEU A 234 -5.92 10.08 -26.34
C LEU A 234 -4.40 10.20 -26.59
N LEU A 235 -3.72 9.10 -26.90
CA LEU A 235 -2.30 9.13 -27.25
C LEU A 235 -2.03 9.97 -28.49
N ALA A 236 -2.87 9.87 -29.53
CA ALA A 236 -2.75 10.65 -30.74
C ALA A 236 -2.87 12.16 -30.47
N VAL A 237 -3.84 12.57 -29.63
CA VAL A 237 -3.99 13.97 -29.22
C VAL A 237 -2.75 14.45 -28.45
N LEU A 238 -2.21 13.65 -27.52
CA LEU A 238 -1.00 14.04 -26.79
C LEU A 238 0.25 14.16 -27.68
N VAL A 239 0.32 13.39 -28.78
CA VAL A 239 1.38 13.55 -29.78
C VAL A 239 1.19 14.82 -30.59
N GLU A 240 -0.05 15.12 -31.01
CA GLU A 240 -0.39 16.34 -31.75
C GLU A 240 -0.12 17.61 -30.93
N GLU A 241 -0.42 17.58 -29.63
CA GLU A 241 -0.15 18.68 -28.68
C GLU A 241 1.32 18.78 -28.27
N GLY A 242 2.17 17.81 -28.64
CA GLY A 242 3.59 17.77 -28.30
C GLY A 242 3.90 17.35 -26.86
N ASP A 243 2.90 16.86 -26.11
CA ASP A 243 3.07 16.30 -24.78
C ASP A 243 3.79 14.94 -24.79
N LEU A 244 3.71 14.21 -25.91
CA LEU A 244 4.43 12.96 -26.15
C LEU A 244 5.11 12.97 -27.52
N SER A 245 6.26 12.32 -27.63
CA SER A 245 6.78 11.89 -28.92
C SER A 245 6.03 10.64 -29.42
N GLU A 246 6.13 10.33 -30.72
CA GLU A 246 5.59 9.08 -31.25
C GLU A 246 6.17 7.83 -30.56
N GLU A 247 7.44 7.87 -30.17
CA GLU A 247 8.08 6.78 -29.44
C GLU A 247 7.48 6.62 -28.03
N GLN A 248 7.23 7.75 -27.36
CA GLN A 248 6.56 7.74 -26.06
C GLN A 248 5.12 7.23 -26.14
N ALA A 249 4.40 7.57 -27.19
CA ALA A 249 3.07 7.02 -27.45
C ALA A 249 3.12 5.49 -27.68
N ARG A 250 4.07 4.99 -28.47
CA ARG A 250 4.28 3.53 -28.64
C ARG A 250 4.62 2.82 -27.33
N MET A 251 5.45 3.42 -26.48
CA MET A 251 5.72 2.88 -25.13
C MET A 251 4.43 2.82 -24.29
N ALA A 252 3.62 3.89 -24.36
CA ALA A 252 2.39 4.01 -23.58
C ALA A 252 1.36 2.91 -23.86
N GLU A 253 1.35 2.35 -25.08
CA GLU A 253 0.46 1.22 -25.47
C GLU A 253 0.73 -0.08 -24.70
N SER A 254 1.86 -0.18 -24.00
CA SER A 254 2.26 -1.39 -23.27
C SER A 254 2.24 -1.24 -21.74
N VAL A 255 1.79 -0.09 -21.23
CA VAL A 255 1.73 0.19 -19.78
C VAL A 255 0.29 0.50 -19.35
N PRO A 256 -0.16 0.02 -18.19
CA PRO A 256 -1.48 0.36 -17.70
C PRO A 256 -1.54 1.82 -17.23
N VAL A 257 -2.72 2.43 -17.32
CA VAL A 257 -2.96 3.78 -16.80
C VAL A 257 -2.75 3.83 -15.28
N ALA A 258 -3.21 2.82 -14.54
CA ALA A 258 -2.94 2.65 -13.11
C ALA A 258 -2.24 1.31 -12.87
N GLN A 259 -1.20 1.33 -12.04
CA GLN A 259 -0.52 0.09 -11.58
C GLN A 259 -1.19 -0.47 -10.34
N ASP A 260 -1.87 0.39 -9.57
CA ASP A 260 -2.55 0.04 -8.34
C ASP A 260 -4.01 0.50 -8.42
N LEU A 261 -4.90 -0.34 -7.90
CA LEU A 261 -6.31 -0.02 -7.74
C LEU A 261 -6.68 -0.04 -6.26
N THR A 262 -7.46 0.94 -5.84
CA THR A 262 -8.25 0.87 -4.61
C THR A 262 -9.66 0.49 -5.00
N VAL A 263 -10.09 -0.72 -4.61
CA VAL A 263 -11.50 -1.12 -4.73
C VAL A 263 -12.26 -0.50 -3.58
N GLU A 264 -13.08 0.50 -3.89
CA GLU A 264 -13.90 1.21 -2.90
C GLU A 264 -15.25 0.51 -2.76
N ALA A 265 -15.42 -0.17 -1.62
CA ALA A 265 -16.67 -0.73 -1.15
C ALA A 265 -17.50 0.37 -0.45
N ASP A 266 -18.36 0.00 0.50
CA ASP A 266 -19.07 0.96 1.32
C ASP A 266 -18.10 1.81 2.18
N SER A 267 -18.36 3.11 2.23
CA SER A 267 -17.44 4.09 2.81
C SER A 267 -18.14 5.41 3.13
N GLY A 268 -17.54 6.23 3.98
CA GLY A 268 -18.03 7.59 4.23
C GLY A 268 -17.95 8.49 2.99
N GLY A 269 -18.91 9.39 2.81
CA GLY A 269 -18.96 10.31 1.68
C GLY A 269 -19.68 9.71 0.47
N HIS A 270 -19.14 9.90 -0.73
CA HIS A 270 -19.74 9.38 -1.97
C HIS A 270 -19.43 7.88 -2.11
N THR A 271 -20.48 7.04 -2.17
CA THR A 271 -20.35 5.58 -2.19
C THR A 271 -21.52 4.94 -2.97
N ASP A 272 -21.25 3.82 -3.63
CA ASP A 272 -22.26 2.95 -4.25
C ASP A 272 -22.81 1.89 -3.24
N ASN A 273 -22.39 1.94 -1.96
CA ASN A 273 -22.75 1.02 -0.86
C ASN A 273 -22.51 -0.46 -1.17
N ARG A 274 -21.37 -0.80 -1.78
CA ARG A 274 -21.01 -2.18 -2.14
C ARG A 274 -20.41 -2.93 -0.94
N PRO A 275 -20.63 -4.25 -0.78
CA PRO A 275 -19.93 -5.04 0.24
C PRO A 275 -18.43 -5.12 -0.06
N ALA A 276 -17.63 -5.19 1.01
CA ALA A 276 -16.17 -5.35 0.96
C ALA A 276 -15.74 -6.81 0.80
#